data_AF-A0A4R3MN04-F1
#
_entry.id   AF-A0A4R3MN04-F1
#
_cell.length_a   1.000
_cell.length_b   1.000
_cell.length_c   1.000
_cell.angle_alpha   90.00
_cell.angle_beta   90.00
_cell.angle_gamma   90.00
#
_symmetry.space_group_name_H-M   'P 1'
#
loop_
_entity.id
_entity.type
_entity.pdbx_description
1 polymer ?
#
loop_
_entity_poly.entity_id
_entity_poly.type
_entity_poly.pdbx_seq_one_letter_code
_entity_poly.pdbx_strand_id
1 'polypeptide(L)'
;MNYGDFSTELIENDNPELLKIEKEILYQKQQTVKSILEIGKNLIAAKQIVEHGEWTKWLTNKVDFSDRTAQKFIKCYKEFSQKPNLISDLNQTKIFALLDIKKEKRENFIENNDVKNLKTNQLKQKIRDFNKGIKNINDALNENVVADMDLEQIEEIEKEVIEQKQKLGQAEKVLIVNKYKKHLEYGADFTIETEEVLENFGQVFEFDLKYNFFLVRNNKRVLVFKNISCASISIFSMESNYFGEYRFNKMELEQEIKEALVLKIIEIQRICEQRRDALRKDSINKWTKDQFEELSTPKVTEQQQELKQTLKKFYRTLVKSYHPDNGGTDVEMTILNQLKEQWNV
;
A
#
# COMPACT_ATOMS: atom_id res chain seq x y z
N MET A 1 -35.89 -44.08 -17.45
CA MET A 1 -34.85 -45.07 -17.10
C MET A 1 -33.53 -44.35 -17.01
N ASN A 2 -32.81 -44.64 -15.93
CA ASN A 2 -31.65 -43.92 -15.39
C ASN A 2 -30.50 -43.74 -16.39
N TYR A 3 -30.03 -42.49 -16.52
CA TYR A 3 -28.65 -42.22 -16.92
C TYR A 3 -27.78 -42.50 -15.69
N GLY A 4 -27.35 -43.76 -15.57
CA GLY A 4 -26.45 -44.22 -14.52
C GLY A 4 -25.02 -43.77 -14.80
N ASP A 5 -24.52 -42.96 -13.88
CA ASP A 5 -23.20 -43.11 -13.27
C ASP A 5 -21.98 -43.09 -14.20
N PHE A 6 -21.50 -41.89 -14.51
CA PHE A 6 -20.07 -41.68 -14.77
C PHE A 6 -19.35 -41.59 -13.43
N SER A 7 -19.33 -42.70 -12.69
CA SER A 7 -18.34 -42.91 -11.66
C SER A 7 -16.98 -42.86 -12.36
N THR A 8 -16.22 -41.83 -12.01
CA THR A 8 -14.83 -41.70 -12.43
C THR A 8 -14.12 -42.81 -11.67
N GLU A 9 -13.98 -43.99 -12.27
CA GLU A 9 -13.07 -45.02 -11.77
C GLU A 9 -11.70 -44.35 -11.64
N LEU A 10 -11.34 -44.02 -10.40
CA LEU A 10 -9.96 -43.77 -10.02
C LEU A 10 -9.22 -45.04 -10.45
N ILE A 11 -8.40 -44.91 -11.49
CA ILE A 11 -7.45 -45.96 -11.85
C ILE A 11 -6.46 -46.01 -10.68
N GLU A 12 -6.76 -46.79 -9.65
CA GLU A 12 -5.84 -47.16 -8.59
C GLU A 12 -4.78 -48.05 -9.22
N ASN A 13 -3.81 -47.40 -9.87
CA ASN A 13 -2.62 -48.05 -10.37
C ASN A 13 -1.56 -47.87 -9.29
N ASP A 14 -1.50 -48.83 -8.36
CA ASP A 14 -0.50 -48.93 -7.28
C ASP A 14 0.93 -49.21 -7.79
N ASN A 15 1.25 -48.85 -9.05
CA ASN A 15 2.59 -48.97 -9.57
C ASN A 15 3.45 -47.79 -9.06
N PRO A 16 4.41 -48.03 -8.15
CA PRO A 16 5.22 -46.96 -7.57
C PRO A 16 6.08 -46.24 -8.61
N GLU A 17 6.44 -46.88 -9.73
CA GLU A 17 7.16 -46.23 -10.83
C GLU A 17 6.26 -45.26 -11.59
N LEU A 18 5.00 -45.63 -11.82
CA LEU A 18 4.04 -44.75 -12.50
C LEU A 18 3.74 -43.51 -11.65
N LEU A 19 3.55 -43.67 -10.34
CA LEU A 19 3.38 -42.55 -9.40
C LEU A 19 4.60 -41.62 -9.38
N LYS A 20 5.82 -42.16 -9.50
CA LYS A 20 7.05 -41.36 -9.60
C LYS A 20 7.08 -40.56 -10.91
N ILE A 21 6.72 -41.19 -12.04
CA ILE A 21 6.63 -40.53 -13.34
C ILE A 21 5.54 -39.45 -13.33
N GLU A 22 4.38 -39.70 -12.73
CA GLU A 22 3.30 -38.73 -12.59
C GLU A 22 3.75 -37.48 -11.83
N LYS A 23 4.37 -37.67 -10.66
CA LYS A 23 4.90 -36.57 -9.85
C LYS A 23 5.93 -35.74 -10.63
N GLU A 24 6.80 -36.38 -11.40
CA GLU A 24 7.76 -35.70 -12.26
C GLU A 24 7.07 -34.88 -13.35
N ILE A 25 6.07 -35.44 -14.03
CA ILE A 25 5.28 -34.71 -15.04
C ILE A 25 4.61 -33.48 -14.43
N LEU A 26 3.99 -33.61 -13.25
CA LEU A 26 3.36 -32.49 -12.56
C LEU A 26 4.38 -31.42 -12.16
N TYR A 27 5.57 -31.84 -11.69
CA TYR A 27 6.67 -30.92 -11.39
C TYR A 27 7.11 -30.13 -12.63
N GLN A 28 7.31 -30.80 -13.77
CA GLN A 28 7.70 -30.13 -15.02
C GLN A 28 6.63 -29.16 -15.53
N LYS A 29 5.35 -29.48 -15.32
CA LYS A 29 4.24 -28.55 -15.61
C LYS A 29 4.33 -27.28 -14.75
N GLN A 30 4.64 -27.42 -13.46
CA GLN A 30 4.86 -26.26 -12.58
C GLN A 30 6.10 -25.45 -12.99
N GLN A 31 7.18 -26.12 -13.43
CA GLN A 31 8.37 -25.43 -13.94
C GLN A 31 8.08 -24.62 -15.21
N THR A 32 7.16 -25.09 -16.06
CA THR A 32 6.72 -24.34 -17.24
C THR A 32 6.17 -22.96 -16.85
N VAL A 33 5.38 -22.88 -15.78
CA VAL A 33 4.83 -21.62 -15.28
C VAL A 33 5.93 -20.68 -14.80
N LYS A 34 6.91 -21.21 -14.06
CA LYS A 34 8.09 -20.44 -13.62
C LYS A 34 8.87 -19.90 -14.82
N SER A 35 9.11 -20.73 -15.83
CA SER A 35 9.79 -20.33 -17.07
C SER A 35 9.04 -19.22 -17.80
N ILE A 36 7.70 -19.29 -17.90
CA ILE A 36 6.88 -18.22 -18.51
C ILE A 36 7.08 -16.89 -17.78
N LEU A 37 7.07 -16.92 -16.44
CA LEU A 37 7.25 -15.71 -15.62
C LEU A 37 8.67 -15.17 -15.75
N GLU A 38 9.69 -16.04 -15.72
CA GLU A 38 11.10 -15.63 -15.82
C GLU A 38 11.43 -15.07 -17.21
N ILE A 39 10.86 -15.64 -18.29
CA ILE A 39 10.94 -15.06 -19.63
C ILE A 39 10.34 -13.65 -19.64
N GLY A 40 9.16 -13.46 -19.04
CA GLY A 40 8.53 -12.14 -18.94
C GLY A 40 9.38 -11.11 -18.19
N LYS A 41 10.00 -11.52 -17.07
CA LYS A 41 10.94 -10.71 -16.29
C LYS A 41 12.17 -10.31 -17.10
N ASN A 42 12.80 -11.27 -17.79
CA ASN A 42 13.98 -11.02 -18.61
C ASN A 42 13.67 -10.13 -19.82
N LEU A 43 12.48 -10.27 -20.42
CA LEU A 43 12.04 -9.38 -21.50
C LEU A 43 11.82 -7.94 -21.03
N ILE A 44 11.36 -7.72 -19.78
CA ILE A 44 11.29 -6.38 -19.19
C ILE A 44 12.68 -5.79 -19.03
N ALA A 45 13.63 -6.55 -18.49
CA ALA A 45 15.01 -6.10 -18.32
C ALA A 45 15.68 -5.81 -19.67
N ALA A 46 15.55 -6.70 -20.65
CA ALA A 46 16.07 -6.50 -22.00
C ALA A 46 15.50 -5.23 -22.66
N LYS A 47 14.19 -4.97 -22.48
CA LYS A 47 13.54 -3.77 -23.03
C LYS A 47 14.08 -2.45 -22.48
N GLN A 48 14.73 -2.46 -21.30
CA GLN A 48 15.38 -1.27 -20.73
C GLN A 48 16.79 -1.04 -21.30
N ILE A 49 17.42 -2.07 -21.86
CA ILE A 49 18.80 -2.04 -22.35
C ILE A 49 18.83 -1.84 -23.88
N VAL A 50 17.88 -2.44 -24.59
CA VAL A 50 17.81 -2.35 -26.06
C VAL A 50 17.50 -0.91 -26.49
N GLU A 51 18.29 -0.40 -27.44
CA GLU A 51 18.14 0.93 -27.99
C GLU A 51 16.75 1.15 -28.63
N HIS A 52 16.28 2.40 -28.59
CA HIS A 52 15.00 2.78 -29.19
C HIS A 52 14.96 2.41 -30.68
N GLY A 53 13.90 1.70 -31.10
CA GLY A 53 13.70 1.27 -32.49
C GLY A 53 14.28 -0.10 -32.82
N GLU A 54 15.19 -0.65 -32.02
CA GLU A 54 15.83 -1.95 -32.29
C GLU A 54 15.14 -3.15 -31.61
N TRP A 55 14.15 -2.87 -30.74
CA TRP A 55 13.41 -3.89 -29.98
C TRP A 55 12.86 -5.04 -30.84
N THR A 56 12.12 -4.71 -31.91
CA THR A 56 11.49 -5.73 -32.77
C THR A 56 12.53 -6.59 -33.50
N LYS A 57 13.62 -5.99 -33.98
CA LYS A 57 14.70 -6.73 -34.66
C LYS A 57 15.43 -7.64 -33.69
N TRP A 58 15.70 -7.15 -32.47
CA TRP A 58 16.33 -7.95 -31.43
C TRP A 58 15.47 -9.16 -31.06
N LEU A 59 14.17 -8.97 -30.86
CA LEU A 59 13.25 -10.06 -30.55
C LEU A 59 13.26 -11.16 -31.60
N THR A 60 13.12 -10.81 -32.88
CA THR A 60 13.08 -11.78 -33.98
C THR A 60 14.43 -12.48 -34.15
N ASN A 61 15.54 -11.73 -34.14
CA ASN A 61 16.84 -12.26 -34.51
C ASN A 61 17.58 -12.99 -33.39
N LYS A 62 17.29 -12.69 -32.11
CA LYS A 62 18.05 -13.21 -30.96
C LYS A 62 17.29 -14.18 -30.09
N VAL A 63 15.97 -14.02 -29.96
CA VAL A 63 15.15 -14.85 -29.04
C VAL A 63 13.94 -15.48 -29.74
N ASP A 64 13.84 -15.35 -31.07
CA ASP A 64 12.79 -15.94 -31.91
C ASP A 64 11.35 -15.64 -31.43
N PHE A 65 11.13 -14.40 -30.99
CA PHE A 65 9.82 -13.95 -30.55
C PHE A 65 9.25 -12.87 -31.48
N SER A 66 7.95 -12.96 -31.74
CA SER A 66 7.19 -11.79 -32.21
C SER A 66 6.98 -10.79 -31.07
N ASP A 67 6.80 -9.51 -31.40
CA ASP A 67 6.45 -8.50 -30.39
C ASP A 67 5.18 -8.88 -29.62
N ARG A 68 4.17 -9.42 -30.32
CA ARG A 68 2.93 -9.92 -29.69
C ARG A 68 3.19 -11.03 -28.67
N THR A 69 4.09 -11.96 -28.98
CA THR A 69 4.46 -13.06 -28.08
C THR A 69 5.21 -12.50 -26.86
N ALA A 70 6.20 -11.63 -27.09
CA ALA A 70 6.96 -10.99 -26.01
C ALA A 70 6.05 -10.19 -25.07
N GLN A 71 5.10 -9.43 -25.61
CA GLN A 71 4.11 -8.69 -24.83
C GLN A 71 3.26 -9.60 -23.94
N LYS A 72 2.85 -10.79 -24.42
CA LYS A 72 2.10 -11.76 -23.60
C LYS A 72 2.94 -12.26 -22.42
N PHE A 73 4.20 -12.60 -22.63
CA PHE A 73 5.11 -13.00 -21.54
C PHE A 73 5.31 -11.88 -20.52
N ILE A 74 5.57 -10.65 -20.99
CA ILE A 74 5.69 -9.47 -20.12
C ILE A 74 4.42 -9.26 -19.31
N LYS A 75 3.25 -9.33 -19.95
CA LYS A 75 1.94 -9.16 -19.29
C LYS A 75 1.69 -10.27 -18.27
N CYS A 76 2.01 -11.52 -18.58
CA CYS A 76 1.97 -12.62 -17.63
C CYS A 76 2.80 -12.34 -16.37
N TYR A 77 4.05 -11.91 -16.52
CA TYR A 77 4.88 -11.57 -15.38
C TYR A 77 4.28 -10.44 -14.54
N LYS A 78 3.86 -9.34 -15.17
CA LYS A 78 3.25 -8.19 -14.47
C LYS A 78 1.99 -8.57 -13.69
N GLU A 79 1.19 -9.50 -14.20
CA GLU A 79 -0.13 -9.80 -13.66
C GLU A 79 -0.15 -11.00 -12.71
N PHE A 80 0.73 -11.99 -12.90
CA PHE A 80 0.72 -13.24 -12.11
C PHE A 80 1.95 -13.45 -11.22
N SER A 81 3.02 -12.67 -11.32
CA SER A 81 4.24 -12.86 -10.50
C SER A 81 3.97 -12.84 -8.99
N GLN A 82 2.99 -12.06 -8.53
CA GLN A 82 2.59 -11.99 -7.12
C GLN A 82 1.66 -13.13 -6.69
N LYS A 83 1.01 -13.80 -7.65
CA LYS A 83 0.03 -14.88 -7.43
C LYS A 83 0.24 -16.03 -8.42
N PRO A 84 1.42 -16.69 -8.43
CA PRO A 84 1.72 -17.76 -9.39
C PRO A 84 0.80 -18.99 -9.22
N ASN A 85 0.26 -19.19 -8.01
CA ASN A 85 -0.66 -20.29 -7.70
C ASN A 85 -1.95 -20.24 -8.54
N LEU A 86 -2.38 -19.06 -9.01
CA LEU A 86 -3.55 -18.94 -9.89
C LEU A 86 -3.36 -19.62 -11.26
N ILE A 87 -2.10 -19.87 -11.64
CA ILE A 87 -1.74 -20.40 -12.95
C ILE A 87 -0.85 -21.65 -12.87
N SER A 88 -0.54 -22.15 -11.67
CA SER A 88 0.44 -23.24 -11.45
C SER A 88 0.13 -24.52 -12.21
N ASP A 89 -1.18 -24.80 -12.38
CA ASP A 89 -1.67 -26.03 -12.98
C ASP A 89 -2.13 -25.83 -14.44
N LEU A 90 -1.90 -24.63 -14.99
CA LEU A 90 -2.38 -24.23 -16.31
C LEU A 90 -1.28 -24.33 -17.35
N ASN A 91 -1.64 -24.76 -18.56
CA ASN A 91 -0.74 -24.66 -19.70
C ASN A 91 -0.64 -23.23 -20.23
N GLN A 92 0.41 -22.94 -20.99
CA GLN A 92 0.69 -21.62 -21.55
C GLN A 92 -0.50 -21.03 -22.32
N THR A 93 -1.22 -21.84 -23.10
CA THR A 93 -2.35 -21.35 -23.90
C THR A 93 -3.50 -20.86 -23.03
N LYS A 94 -3.81 -21.56 -21.93
CA LYS A 94 -4.82 -21.15 -20.96
C LYS A 94 -4.39 -19.88 -20.22
N ILE A 95 -3.13 -19.83 -19.77
CA ILE A 95 -2.55 -18.65 -19.10
C ILE A 95 -2.68 -17.41 -19.99
N PHE A 96 -2.32 -17.54 -21.27
CA PHE A 96 -2.42 -16.43 -22.23
C PHE A 96 -3.86 -16.05 -22.53
N ALA A 97 -4.80 -17.01 -22.55
CA ALA A 97 -6.22 -16.70 -22.73
C ALA A 97 -6.78 -15.87 -21.57
N LEU A 98 -6.36 -16.16 -20.33
CA LEU A 98 -6.80 -15.39 -19.15
C LEU A 98 -6.39 -13.91 -19.20
N LEU A 99 -5.36 -13.56 -19.97
CA LEU A 99 -4.94 -12.16 -20.17
C LEU A 99 -5.98 -11.30 -20.91
N ASP A 100 -6.95 -11.93 -21.59
CA ASP A 100 -8.05 -11.25 -22.28
C ASP A 100 -9.16 -10.80 -21.31
N ILE A 101 -9.08 -11.22 -20.04
CA ILE A 101 -9.94 -10.72 -18.95
C ILE A 101 -9.21 -9.56 -18.25
N LYS A 102 -9.96 -8.52 -17.89
CA LYS A 102 -9.45 -7.40 -17.06
C LYS A 102 -8.88 -7.91 -15.74
N LYS A 103 -7.77 -7.32 -15.28
CA LYS A 103 -6.99 -7.78 -14.13
C LYS A 103 -7.87 -7.96 -12.88
N GLU A 104 -8.75 -7.00 -12.62
CA GLU A 104 -9.59 -6.92 -11.42
C GLU A 104 -10.63 -8.05 -11.38
N LYS A 105 -11.05 -8.56 -12.54
CA LYS A 105 -12.11 -9.57 -12.67
C LYS A 105 -11.58 -10.99 -12.85
N ARG A 106 -10.26 -11.13 -13.03
CA ARG A 106 -9.66 -12.40 -13.44
C ARG A 106 -9.69 -13.45 -12.35
N GLU A 107 -9.37 -13.08 -11.12
CA GLU A 107 -9.38 -13.99 -9.97
C GLU A 107 -10.79 -14.56 -9.75
N ASN A 108 -11.78 -13.67 -9.70
CA ASN A 108 -13.21 -14.02 -9.66
C ASN A 108 -13.61 -14.96 -10.84
N PHE A 109 -13.15 -14.68 -12.05
CA PHE A 109 -13.41 -15.58 -13.19
C PHE A 109 -12.79 -16.97 -13.01
N ILE A 110 -11.55 -17.05 -12.51
CA ILE A 110 -10.86 -18.33 -12.26
C ILE A 110 -11.55 -19.11 -11.13
N GLU A 111 -12.02 -18.45 -10.09
CA GLU A 111 -12.72 -19.10 -8.97
C GLU A 111 -14.07 -19.67 -9.40
N ASN A 112 -14.82 -18.94 -10.23
CA ASN A 112 -16.16 -19.36 -10.67
C ASN A 112 -16.15 -20.28 -11.91
N ASN A 113 -14.98 -20.60 -12.45
CA ASN A 113 -14.86 -21.48 -13.60
C ASN A 113 -13.77 -22.51 -13.35
N ASP A 114 -14.05 -23.79 -13.62
CA ASP A 114 -13.04 -24.85 -13.56
C ASP A 114 -12.03 -24.74 -14.73
N VAL A 115 -11.19 -23.70 -14.71
CA VAL A 115 -10.22 -23.38 -15.76
C VAL A 115 -9.23 -24.52 -15.95
N LYS A 116 -8.93 -25.26 -14.87
CA LYS A 116 -8.02 -26.41 -14.89
C LYS A 116 -8.54 -27.53 -15.78
N ASN A 117 -9.81 -27.90 -15.66
CA ASN A 117 -10.36 -29.03 -16.40
C ASN A 117 -10.99 -28.64 -17.76
N LEU A 118 -11.29 -27.35 -17.99
CA LEU A 118 -11.85 -26.89 -19.26
C LEU A 118 -10.91 -27.13 -20.44
N LYS A 119 -11.45 -27.55 -21.59
CA LYS A 119 -10.68 -27.56 -22.85
C LYS A 119 -10.38 -26.11 -23.25
N THR A 120 -9.25 -25.87 -23.91
CA THR A 120 -8.80 -24.52 -24.32
C THR A 120 -9.87 -23.76 -25.12
N ASN A 121 -10.61 -24.44 -26.01
CA ASN A 121 -11.67 -23.82 -26.79
C ASN A 121 -12.89 -23.43 -25.93
N GLN A 122 -13.26 -24.28 -24.97
CA GLN A 122 -14.34 -23.97 -24.03
C GLN A 122 -13.97 -22.79 -23.12
N LEU A 123 -12.71 -22.74 -22.65
CA LEU A 123 -12.21 -21.60 -21.88
C LEU A 123 -12.30 -20.30 -22.69
N LYS A 124 -11.82 -20.30 -23.94
CA LYS A 124 -11.92 -19.11 -24.81
C LYS A 124 -13.38 -18.68 -25.04
N GLN A 125 -14.30 -19.63 -25.19
CA GLN A 125 -15.72 -19.32 -25.36
C GLN A 125 -16.29 -18.69 -24.08
N LYS A 126 -16.03 -19.27 -22.90
CA LYS A 126 -16.43 -18.69 -21.62
C LYS A 126 -15.88 -17.28 -21.39
N ILE A 127 -14.62 -17.03 -21.76
CA ILE A 127 -14.01 -15.70 -21.67
C ILE A 127 -14.74 -14.70 -22.58
N ARG A 128 -15.11 -15.10 -23.80
CA ARG A 128 -15.88 -14.25 -24.72
C ARG A 128 -17.25 -13.93 -24.15
N ASP A 129 -17.96 -14.93 -23.63
CA ASP A 129 -19.31 -14.75 -23.09
C ASP A 129 -19.29 -13.88 -21.82
N PHE A 130 -18.29 -14.08 -20.97
CA PHE A 130 -18.03 -13.24 -19.80
C PHE A 130 -17.78 -11.77 -20.19
N ASN A 131 -16.89 -11.52 -21.16
CA ASN A 131 -16.59 -10.18 -21.63
C ASN A 131 -17.80 -9.53 -22.32
N LYS A 132 -18.61 -10.29 -23.08
CA LYS A 132 -19.86 -9.80 -23.66
C LYS A 132 -20.88 -9.44 -22.58
N GLY A 133 -21.05 -10.28 -21.56
CA GLY A 133 -21.94 -9.99 -20.43
C GLY A 133 -21.56 -8.70 -19.72
N ILE A 134 -20.26 -8.51 -19.46
CA ILE A 134 -19.76 -7.25 -18.88
C ILE A 134 -20.04 -6.06 -19.79
N LYS A 135 -19.81 -6.20 -21.09
CA LYS A 135 -20.08 -5.14 -22.04
C LYS A 135 -21.56 -4.77 -22.03
N ASN A 136 -22.45 -5.75 -22.13
CA ASN A 136 -23.90 -5.52 -22.11
C ASN A 136 -24.38 -4.87 -20.81
N ILE A 137 -23.84 -5.30 -19.65
CA ILE A 137 -24.14 -4.66 -18.37
C ILE A 137 -23.67 -3.20 -18.36
N ASN A 138 -22.46 -2.94 -18.84
CA ASN A 138 -21.94 -1.57 -18.92
C ASN A 138 -22.76 -0.71 -19.90
N ASP A 139 -23.14 -1.26 -21.05
CA ASP A 139 -23.94 -0.57 -22.05
C ASP A 139 -25.35 -0.26 -21.49
N ALA A 140 -25.99 -1.22 -20.82
CA ALA A 140 -27.28 -1.02 -20.14
C ALA A 140 -27.18 -0.03 -18.96
N LEU A 141 -26.09 -0.05 -18.19
CA LEU A 141 -25.84 0.94 -17.13
C LEU A 141 -25.65 2.33 -17.73
N ASN A 142 -24.89 2.45 -18.82
CA ASN A 142 -24.67 3.74 -19.48
C ASN A 142 -25.96 4.28 -20.12
N GLU A 143 -26.79 3.41 -20.73
CA GLU A 143 -28.09 3.81 -21.28
C GLU A 143 -29.07 4.28 -20.19
N ASN A 144 -29.04 3.69 -18.99
CA ASN A 144 -29.86 4.16 -17.85
C ASN A 144 -29.34 5.44 -17.19
N VAL A 145 -28.03 5.70 -17.21
CA VAL A 145 -27.41 6.87 -16.55
C VAL A 145 -27.52 8.15 -17.40
N VAL A 146 -27.63 8.04 -18.73
CA VAL A 146 -27.70 9.23 -19.62
C VAL A 146 -29.12 9.80 -19.75
N ALA A 147 -30.15 9.08 -19.28
CA ALA A 147 -31.53 9.42 -19.67
C ALA A 147 -32.26 10.46 -18.81
N ASP A 148 -32.09 10.57 -17.47
CA ASP A 148 -32.86 11.55 -16.66
C ASP A 148 -32.34 11.66 -15.21
N MET A 149 -31.09 12.08 -14.99
CA MET A 149 -30.61 12.39 -13.63
C MET A 149 -30.05 13.81 -13.57
N ASP A 150 -30.80 14.69 -12.93
CA ASP A 150 -30.40 16.06 -12.67
C ASP A 150 -29.22 16.07 -11.68
N LEU A 151 -28.30 17.04 -11.81
CA LEU A 151 -27.10 17.14 -10.97
C LEU A 151 -27.40 17.09 -9.45
N GLU A 152 -28.54 17.63 -9.01
CA GLU A 152 -28.98 17.57 -7.61
C GLU A 152 -29.26 16.13 -7.14
N GLN A 153 -29.84 15.29 -7.99
CA GLN A 153 -30.09 13.88 -7.65
C GLN A 153 -28.79 13.08 -7.55
N ILE A 154 -27.79 13.42 -8.38
CA ILE A 154 -26.46 12.80 -8.32
C ILE A 154 -25.75 13.18 -7.01
N GLU A 155 -25.78 14.45 -6.62
CA GLU A 155 -25.19 14.90 -5.36
C GLU A 155 -25.88 14.28 -4.13
N GLU A 156 -27.19 14.06 -4.18
CA GLU A 156 -27.93 13.41 -3.10
C GLU A 156 -27.55 11.93 -2.97
N ILE A 157 -27.46 11.21 -4.10
CA ILE A 157 -27.00 9.82 -4.12
C ILE A 157 -25.54 9.70 -3.64
N GLU A 158 -24.66 10.62 -4.03
CA GLU A 158 -23.27 10.62 -3.55
C GLU A 158 -23.20 10.77 -2.03
N LYS A 159 -24.00 11.66 -1.44
CA LYS A 159 -24.10 11.83 0.02
C LYS A 159 -24.61 10.56 0.70
N GLU A 160 -25.68 9.95 0.17
CA GLU A 160 -26.22 8.70 0.72
C GLU A 160 -25.20 7.56 0.66
N VAL A 161 -24.46 7.43 -0.45
CA VAL A 161 -23.40 6.41 -0.60
C VAL A 161 -22.28 6.61 0.42
N ILE A 162 -21.87 7.85 0.68
CA ILE A 162 -20.87 8.17 1.70
C ILE A 162 -21.36 7.77 3.09
N GLU A 163 -22.62 8.08 3.43
CA GLU A 163 -23.20 7.74 4.71
C GLU A 163 -23.34 6.22 4.90
N GLN A 164 -23.79 5.50 3.86
CA GLN A 164 -23.90 4.04 3.90
C GLN A 164 -22.54 3.36 4.06
N LYS A 165 -21.49 3.85 3.38
CA LYS A 165 -20.11 3.35 3.56
C LYS A 165 -19.62 3.55 4.99
N GLN A 166 -19.92 4.69 5.61
CA GLN A 166 -19.58 4.94 7.01
C GLN A 166 -20.30 3.97 7.96
N LYS A 167 -21.61 3.76 7.75
CA LYS A 167 -22.40 2.80 8.53
C LYS A 167 -21.90 1.36 8.37
N LEU A 168 -21.56 0.94 7.15
CA LEU A 168 -20.99 -0.37 6.87
C LEU A 168 -19.66 -0.57 7.63
N GLY A 169 -18.75 0.41 7.54
CA GLY A 169 -17.48 0.34 8.27
C GLY A 169 -17.64 0.31 9.80
N GLN A 170 -18.69 0.92 10.35
CA GLN A 170 -19.03 0.80 11.77
C GLN A 170 -19.61 -0.57 12.12
N ALA A 171 -20.51 -1.10 11.28
CA ALA A 171 -21.13 -2.40 11.48
C ALA A 171 -20.11 -3.55 11.39
N GLU A 172 -19.16 -3.47 10.46
CA GLU A 172 -18.06 -4.44 10.34
C GLU A 172 -17.17 -4.45 11.59
N LYS A 173 -16.83 -3.27 12.14
CA LYS A 173 -16.11 -3.16 13.42
C LYS A 173 -16.88 -3.85 14.54
N VAL A 174 -18.19 -3.63 14.65
CA VAL A 174 -19.04 -4.26 15.68
C VAL A 174 -19.16 -5.77 15.49
N LEU A 175 -19.35 -6.26 14.26
CA LEU A 175 -19.42 -7.68 13.94
C LEU A 175 -18.13 -8.39 14.34
N ILE A 176 -16.99 -7.76 14.10
CA ILE A 176 -15.67 -8.30 14.44
C ILE A 176 -15.47 -8.32 15.96
N VAL A 177 -15.86 -7.25 16.68
CA VAL A 177 -15.87 -7.24 18.16
C VAL A 177 -16.77 -8.35 18.73
N ASN A 178 -17.89 -8.65 18.08
CA ASN A 178 -18.77 -9.73 18.53
C ASN A 178 -18.22 -11.13 18.20
N LYS A 179 -17.58 -11.32 17.04
CA LYS A 179 -16.80 -12.53 16.75
C LYS A 179 -15.66 -12.73 17.76
N TYR A 180 -15.02 -11.64 18.18
CA TYR A 180 -13.98 -11.63 19.20
C TYR A 180 -14.47 -12.03 20.60
N LYS A 181 -15.59 -11.46 21.07
CA LYS A 181 -16.22 -11.88 22.34
C LYS A 181 -16.48 -13.37 22.35
N LYS A 182 -16.96 -13.91 21.22
CA LYS A 182 -17.21 -15.34 21.05
C LYS A 182 -15.91 -16.16 21.06
N HIS A 183 -14.81 -15.67 20.48
CA HIS A 183 -13.52 -16.37 20.50
C HIS A 183 -12.85 -16.39 21.88
N LEU A 184 -12.95 -15.31 22.66
CA LEU A 184 -12.41 -15.24 24.02
C LEU A 184 -13.08 -16.22 24.98
N GLU A 185 -14.33 -16.61 24.71
CA GLU A 185 -15.06 -17.62 25.49
C GLU A 185 -14.51 -19.06 25.30
N TYR A 186 -13.68 -19.32 24.27
CA TYR A 186 -13.21 -20.67 23.93
C TYR A 186 -11.88 -21.13 24.56
N GLY A 187 -11.26 -20.35 25.46
CA GLY A 187 -10.11 -20.85 26.25
C GLY A 187 -8.88 -21.21 25.41
N ALA A 188 -8.38 -20.28 24.61
CA ALA A 188 -7.14 -20.44 23.85
C ALA A 188 -5.93 -20.66 24.76
N ASP A 189 -4.95 -21.46 24.30
CA ASP A 189 -3.73 -21.82 25.04
C ASP A 189 -2.60 -20.77 24.93
N PHE A 190 -2.92 -19.61 24.36
CA PHE A 190 -1.99 -18.51 24.14
C PHE A 190 -2.63 -17.14 24.42
N THR A 191 -1.79 -16.13 24.65
CA THR A 191 -2.20 -14.73 24.80
C THR A 191 -1.32 -13.80 23.98
N ILE A 192 -1.85 -12.62 23.61
CA ILE A 192 -1.07 -11.54 23.02
C ILE A 192 -0.89 -10.43 24.05
N GLU A 193 0.34 -10.18 24.42
CA GLU A 193 0.73 -9.10 25.33
C GLU A 193 1.31 -7.92 24.54
N THR A 194 1.23 -6.73 25.15
CA THR A 194 1.77 -5.51 24.57
C THR A 194 2.57 -4.74 25.59
N GLU A 195 3.64 -4.10 25.14
CA GLU A 195 4.51 -3.29 25.97
C GLU A 195 4.71 -1.93 25.32
N GLU A 196 4.46 -0.87 26.08
CA GLU A 196 4.62 0.51 25.63
C GLU A 196 6.11 0.90 25.67
N VAL A 197 6.58 1.55 24.60
CA VAL A 197 7.93 2.07 24.46
C VAL A 197 7.84 3.55 24.12
N LEU A 198 8.40 4.38 25.00
CA LEU A 198 8.51 5.82 24.80
C LEU A 198 9.93 6.16 24.37
N GLU A 199 10.12 6.57 23.10
CA GLU A 199 11.39 7.09 22.60
C GLU A 199 11.38 8.63 22.67
N ASN A 200 12.37 9.19 23.38
CA ASN A 200 12.57 10.64 23.51
C ASN A 200 13.74 11.07 22.61
N PHE A 201 13.45 11.82 21.55
CA PHE A 201 14.45 12.22 20.55
C PHE A 201 15.21 13.51 20.90
N GLY A 202 15.12 14.00 22.13
CA GLY A 202 15.95 15.12 22.61
C GLY A 202 15.59 16.49 22.01
N GLN A 203 14.72 16.56 21.01
CA GLN A 203 14.03 17.78 20.58
C GLN A 203 12.68 17.86 21.30
N VAL A 204 12.38 19.05 21.85
CA VAL A 204 11.43 19.26 22.95
C VAL A 204 9.94 19.03 22.58
N PHE A 205 9.64 18.50 21.39
CA PHE A 205 8.27 18.43 20.87
C PHE A 205 7.89 17.13 20.15
N GLU A 206 8.71 16.08 20.18
CA GLU A 206 8.38 14.83 19.48
C GLU A 206 8.66 13.59 20.35
N PHE A 207 7.60 13.12 21.01
CA PHE A 207 7.56 11.78 21.60
C PHE A 207 6.99 10.82 20.56
N ASP A 208 7.74 9.79 20.20
CA ASP A 208 7.21 8.70 19.38
C ASP A 208 6.74 7.59 20.32
N LEU A 209 5.42 7.49 20.50
CA LEU A 209 4.78 6.45 21.29
C LEU A 209 4.70 5.17 20.47
N LYS A 210 5.43 4.14 20.89
CA LYS A 210 5.54 2.86 20.19
C LYS A 210 5.06 1.70 21.06
N TYR A 211 4.69 0.59 20.43
CA TYR A 211 4.29 -0.64 21.10
C TYR A 211 5.04 -1.84 20.55
N ASN A 212 5.49 -2.70 21.45
CA ASN A 212 5.93 -4.06 21.17
C ASN A 212 4.75 -5.03 21.38
N PHE A 213 4.63 -6.06 20.55
CA PHE A 213 3.63 -7.11 20.66
C PHE A 213 4.32 -8.44 20.88
N PHE A 214 3.83 -9.21 21.85
CA PHE A 214 4.39 -10.51 22.23
C PHE A 214 3.32 -11.59 22.16
N LEU A 215 3.69 -12.75 21.64
CA LEU A 215 2.93 -13.98 21.78
C LEU A 215 3.43 -14.72 23.03
N VAL A 216 2.52 -15.06 23.93
CA VAL A 216 2.81 -15.88 25.11
C VAL A 216 2.07 -17.20 24.99
N ARG A 217 2.81 -18.31 24.95
CA ARG A 217 2.27 -19.68 24.92
C ARG A 217 3.18 -20.60 25.72
N ASN A 218 2.61 -21.43 26.60
CA ASN A 218 3.38 -22.36 27.44
C ASN A 218 4.57 -21.70 28.17
N ASN A 219 4.33 -20.52 28.78
CA ASN A 219 5.34 -19.68 29.45
C ASN A 219 6.52 -19.21 28.57
N LYS A 220 6.43 -19.35 27.24
CA LYS A 220 7.38 -18.73 26.31
C LYS A 220 6.79 -17.44 25.78
N ARG A 221 7.49 -16.33 26.01
CA ARG A 221 7.16 -14.99 25.50
C ARG A 221 8.03 -14.68 24.29
N VAL A 222 7.42 -14.56 23.12
CA VAL A 222 8.10 -14.33 21.84
C VAL A 222 7.68 -12.96 21.30
N LEU A 223 8.66 -12.11 20.98
CA LEU A 223 8.41 -10.81 20.34
C LEU A 223 7.93 -11.04 18.90
N VAL A 224 6.75 -10.51 18.58
CA VAL A 224 6.12 -10.64 17.26
C VAL A 224 6.26 -9.35 16.46
N PHE A 225 5.98 -8.21 17.09
CA PHE A 225 6.17 -6.89 16.47
C PHE A 225 6.98 -6.00 17.39
N LYS A 226 7.97 -5.31 16.81
CA LYS A 226 8.88 -4.44 17.55
C LYS A 226 8.66 -2.98 17.16
N ASN A 227 8.61 -2.10 18.14
CA ASN A 227 8.66 -0.64 17.99
C ASN A 227 7.63 -0.09 16.98
N ILE A 228 6.39 -0.57 17.06
CA ILE A 228 5.35 -0.13 16.16
C ILE A 228 4.79 1.21 16.63
N SER A 229 4.90 2.25 15.80
CA SER A 229 4.41 3.59 16.13
C SER A 229 2.90 3.63 16.29
N CYS A 230 2.41 4.48 17.21
CA CYS A 230 0.97 4.75 17.34
C CYS A 230 0.37 5.35 16.07
N ALA A 231 1.15 6.08 15.28
CA ALA A 231 0.69 6.57 13.97
C ALA A 231 0.35 5.40 13.05
N SER A 232 1.22 4.39 12.97
CA SER A 232 0.98 3.15 12.21
C SER A 232 -0.19 2.35 12.78
N ILE A 233 -0.30 2.25 14.11
CA ILE A 233 -1.42 1.58 14.80
C ILE A 233 -2.75 2.25 14.44
N SER A 234 -2.84 3.57 14.53
CA SER A 234 -4.09 4.30 14.28
C SER A 234 -4.59 4.26 12.85
N ILE A 235 -3.70 4.12 11.86
CA ILE A 235 -4.08 4.03 10.45
C ILE A 235 -4.29 2.58 9.99
N PHE A 236 -4.16 1.59 10.87
CA PHE A 236 -4.36 0.19 10.52
C PHE A 236 -5.80 -0.08 10.05
N SER A 237 -5.90 -0.72 8.89
CA SER A 237 -7.15 -1.17 8.29
C SER A 237 -7.10 -2.67 7.98
N MET A 238 -8.15 -3.38 8.39
CA MET A 238 -8.28 -4.82 8.19
C MET A 238 -8.45 -5.22 6.71
N GLU A 239 -9.03 -4.35 5.87
CA GLU A 239 -9.23 -4.64 4.43
C GLU A 239 -7.91 -4.88 3.69
N SER A 240 -6.83 -4.28 4.19
CA SER A 240 -5.54 -4.28 3.50
C SER A 240 -4.73 -5.57 3.74
N ASN A 241 -5.11 -6.41 4.73
CA ASN A 241 -4.28 -7.50 5.26
C ASN A 241 -2.83 -7.07 5.53
N TYR A 242 -2.65 -5.78 5.81
CA TYR A 242 -1.40 -5.04 5.77
C TYR A 242 -1.36 -4.07 6.94
N PHE A 243 -0.26 -4.10 7.67
CA PHE A 243 -0.05 -3.27 8.84
C PHE A 243 1.38 -2.74 8.84
N GLY A 244 1.55 -1.51 8.37
CA GLY A 244 2.90 -1.03 8.02
C GLY A 244 3.56 -2.03 7.08
N GLU A 245 4.82 -2.41 7.29
CA GLU A 245 5.51 -3.39 6.45
C GLU A 245 5.01 -4.85 6.60
N TYR A 246 4.14 -5.14 7.57
CA TYR A 246 3.74 -6.49 7.95
C TYR A 246 2.49 -6.96 7.21
N ARG A 247 2.54 -8.15 6.60
CA ARG A 247 1.38 -8.83 6.01
C ARG A 247 1.02 -10.05 6.83
N PHE A 248 -0.09 -10.00 7.55
CA PHE A 248 -0.54 -11.10 8.42
C PHE A 248 -0.62 -12.43 7.66
N ASN A 249 -1.15 -12.44 6.44
CA ASN A 249 -1.27 -13.65 5.63
C ASN A 249 0.08 -14.27 5.23
N LYS A 250 1.18 -13.50 5.29
CA LYS A 250 2.54 -13.98 4.97
C LYS A 250 3.36 -14.39 6.20
N MET A 251 2.86 -14.16 7.42
CA MET A 251 3.56 -14.59 8.63
C MET A 251 3.40 -16.10 8.83
N GLU A 252 4.46 -16.79 9.25
CA GLU A 252 4.42 -18.19 9.69
C GLU A 252 3.84 -18.29 11.11
N LEU A 253 2.58 -17.87 11.25
CA LEU A 253 1.80 -17.95 12.49
C LEU A 253 0.51 -18.71 12.21
N GLU A 254 0.01 -19.41 13.23
CA GLU A 254 -1.32 -20.01 13.21
C GLU A 254 -2.37 -18.93 12.95
N GLN A 255 -3.43 -19.28 12.22
CA GLN A 255 -4.47 -18.32 11.81
C GLN A 255 -5.12 -17.65 13.03
N GLU A 256 -5.34 -18.41 14.09
CA GLU A 256 -5.89 -17.94 15.37
C GLU A 256 -4.97 -16.89 16.04
N ILE A 257 -3.66 -17.05 15.95
CA ILE A 257 -2.68 -16.09 16.48
C ILE A 257 -2.69 -14.81 15.65
N LYS A 258 -2.79 -14.91 14.32
CA LYS A 258 -2.90 -13.74 13.43
C LYS A 258 -4.15 -12.92 13.75
N GLU A 259 -5.26 -13.60 13.95
CA GLU A 259 -6.53 -12.99 14.32
C GLU A 259 -6.42 -12.30 15.69
N ALA A 260 -5.83 -12.97 16.69
CA ALA A 260 -5.59 -12.39 18.00
C ALA A 260 -4.67 -11.15 17.96
N LEU A 261 -3.66 -11.14 17.08
CA LEU A 261 -2.79 -9.97 16.88
C LEU A 261 -3.55 -8.78 16.29
N VAL A 262 -4.39 -9.01 15.27
CA VAL A 262 -5.25 -7.97 14.68
C VAL A 262 -6.15 -7.36 15.74
N LEU A 263 -6.73 -8.20 16.61
CA LEU A 263 -7.59 -7.78 17.71
C LEU A 263 -6.83 -6.95 18.74
N LYS A 264 -5.62 -7.39 19.12
CA LYS A 264 -4.77 -6.63 20.03
C LYS A 264 -4.36 -5.28 19.44
N ILE A 265 -4.11 -5.19 18.13
CA ILE A 265 -3.80 -3.92 17.47
C ILE A 265 -4.99 -2.96 17.55
N ILE A 266 -6.22 -3.44 17.34
CA ILE A 266 -7.44 -2.61 17.46
C ILE A 266 -7.66 -2.15 18.91
N GLU A 267 -7.39 -3.01 19.90
CA GLU A 267 -7.42 -2.61 21.32
C GLU A 267 -6.42 -1.46 21.58
N ILE A 268 -5.19 -1.60 21.07
CA ILE A 268 -4.13 -0.60 21.24
C ILE A 268 -4.40 0.67 20.44
N GLN A 269 -5.16 0.64 19.33
CA GLN A 269 -5.59 1.87 18.63
C GLN A 269 -6.27 2.85 19.57
N ARG A 270 -7.23 2.36 20.38
CA ARG A 270 -7.96 3.18 21.34
C ARG A 270 -7.04 3.73 22.44
N ILE A 271 -6.09 2.91 22.90
CA ILE A 271 -5.12 3.31 23.92
C ILE A 271 -4.15 4.37 23.37
N CYS A 272 -3.68 4.21 22.13
CA CYS A 272 -2.82 5.17 21.41
C CYS A 272 -3.47 6.54 21.23
N GLU A 273 -4.78 6.59 20.97
CA GLU A 273 -5.53 7.85 20.89
C GLU A 273 -5.58 8.55 22.25
N GLN A 274 -6.02 7.84 23.29
CA GLN A 274 -6.11 8.36 24.65
C GLN A 274 -4.76 8.84 25.18
N ARG A 275 -3.67 8.11 24.89
CA ARG A 275 -2.34 8.50 25.35
C ARG A 275 -1.72 9.68 24.61
N ARG A 276 -1.95 9.83 23.31
CA ARG A 276 -1.51 11.03 22.59
C ARG A 276 -2.21 12.28 23.12
N ASP A 277 -3.50 12.21 23.41
CA ASP A 277 -4.23 13.34 23.99
C ASP A 277 -3.71 13.71 25.38
N ALA A 278 -3.38 12.71 26.21
CA ALA A 278 -2.76 12.95 27.51
C ALA A 278 -1.37 13.58 27.39
N LEU A 279 -0.49 13.04 26.55
CA LEU A 279 0.85 13.59 26.31
C LEU A 279 0.80 15.01 25.73
N ARG A 280 -0.17 15.30 24.86
CA ARG A 280 -0.37 16.64 24.30
C ARG A 280 -0.81 17.62 25.39
N LYS A 281 -1.75 17.23 26.26
CA LYS A 281 -2.21 18.06 27.39
C LYS A 281 -1.09 18.29 28.40
N ASP A 282 -0.34 17.25 28.75
CA ASP A 282 0.82 17.37 29.66
C ASP A 282 1.91 18.25 29.08
N SER A 283 2.19 18.14 27.77
CA SER A 283 3.15 19.01 27.07
C SER A 283 2.68 20.47 27.06
N ILE A 284 1.41 20.73 26.77
CA ILE A 284 0.85 22.10 26.79
C ILE A 284 0.89 22.70 28.20
N ASN A 285 0.60 21.90 29.23
CA ASN A 285 0.56 22.37 30.62
C ASN A 285 1.96 22.60 31.23
N LYS A 286 3.00 21.96 30.69
CA LYS A 286 4.39 22.05 31.19
C LYS A 286 5.16 23.26 30.66
N TRP A 287 4.61 23.96 29.66
CA TRP A 287 5.19 25.16 29.07
C TRP A 287 4.52 26.42 29.64
N THR A 288 5.27 27.25 30.37
CA THR A 288 4.82 28.61 30.67
C THR A 288 4.97 29.50 29.44
N LYS A 289 4.08 30.47 29.29
CA LYS A 289 4.01 31.44 28.18
C LYS A 289 5.38 32.06 27.83
N ASP A 290 6.23 32.24 28.83
CA ASP A 290 7.55 32.86 28.73
C ASP A 290 8.57 32.02 27.92
N GLN A 291 8.45 30.69 27.92
CA GLN A 291 9.38 29.81 27.17
C GLN A 291 9.08 29.76 25.66
N PHE A 292 7.84 30.05 25.27
CA PHE A 292 7.42 30.10 23.88
C PHE A 292 7.91 31.37 23.16
N GLU A 293 8.05 32.47 23.90
CA GLU A 293 8.65 33.73 23.40
C GLU A 293 10.16 33.58 23.16
N GLU A 294 10.87 32.82 23.99
CA GLU A 294 12.32 32.59 23.86
C GLU A 294 12.70 31.83 22.57
N LEU A 295 11.91 30.84 22.17
CA LEU A 295 12.14 30.03 20.95
C LEU A 295 11.68 30.68 19.65
N SER A 296 10.82 31.69 19.75
CA SER A 296 10.32 32.44 18.59
C SER A 296 11.26 33.57 18.16
N THR A 297 12.34 33.81 18.91
CA THR A 297 13.40 34.76 18.52
C THR A 297 14.51 34.03 17.76
N PRO A 298 14.81 34.39 16.49
CA PRO A 298 15.90 33.77 15.77
C PRO A 298 17.23 34.15 16.43
N LYS A 299 18.01 33.15 16.87
CA LYS A 299 19.37 33.35 17.38
C LYS A 299 20.29 33.83 16.25
N VAL A 300 20.44 35.15 16.15
CA VAL A 300 21.44 35.80 15.30
C VAL A 300 22.83 35.34 15.75
N THR A 301 23.62 34.76 14.85
CA THR A 301 24.97 34.27 15.18
C THR A 301 25.91 35.44 15.50
N GLU A 302 26.94 35.22 16.33
CA GLU A 302 27.90 36.24 16.77
C GLU A 302 28.57 36.99 15.59
N GLN A 303 28.86 36.26 14.51
CA GLN A 303 29.35 36.83 13.24
C GLN A 303 28.32 37.72 12.52
N GLN A 304 27.03 37.39 12.60
CA GLN A 304 25.96 38.22 12.04
C GLN A 304 25.73 39.49 12.87
N GLN A 305 25.94 39.43 14.19
CA GLN A 305 25.91 40.60 15.07
C GLN A 305 27.10 41.54 14.81
N GLU A 306 28.32 41.02 14.66
CA GLU A 306 29.50 41.82 14.31
C GLU A 306 29.35 42.47 12.92
N LEU A 307 28.85 41.73 11.94
CA LEU A 307 28.59 42.25 10.59
C LEU A 307 27.53 43.37 10.65
N LYS A 308 26.44 43.18 11.41
CA LYS A 308 25.38 44.18 11.56
C LYS A 308 25.86 45.45 12.28
N GLN A 309 26.71 45.31 13.31
CA GLN A 309 27.34 46.46 13.96
C GLN A 309 28.28 47.22 13.01
N THR A 310 29.01 46.50 12.17
CA THR A 310 29.89 47.07 11.14
C THR A 310 29.07 47.84 10.10
N LEU A 311 28.01 47.23 9.56
CA LEU A 311 27.10 47.87 8.61
C LEU A 311 26.40 49.11 9.20
N LYS A 312 26.03 49.11 10.49
CA LYS A 312 25.50 50.29 11.18
C LYS A 312 26.50 51.44 11.25
N LYS A 313 27.78 51.15 11.51
CA LYS A 313 28.84 52.17 11.53
C LYS A 313 29.07 52.76 10.14
N PHE A 314 29.08 51.92 9.10
CA PHE A 314 29.14 52.38 7.70
C PHE A 314 27.95 53.25 7.33
N TYR A 315 26.73 52.79 7.63
CA TYR A 315 25.51 53.54 7.34
C TYR A 315 25.50 54.91 8.01
N ARG A 316 25.86 55.01 9.29
CA ARG A 316 25.97 56.31 9.99
C ARG A 316 26.99 57.26 9.37
N THR A 317 28.08 56.70 8.83
CA THR A 317 29.12 57.50 8.16
C THR A 317 28.59 58.04 6.82
N LEU A 318 27.91 57.20 6.05
CA LEU A 318 27.28 57.60 4.79
C LEU A 318 26.19 58.65 4.99
N VAL A 319 25.33 58.49 6.01
CA VAL A 319 24.32 59.50 6.34
C VAL A 319 24.96 60.83 6.75
N LYS A 320 26.04 60.83 7.53
CA LYS A 320 26.73 62.09 7.88
C LYS A 320 27.30 62.83 6.66
N SER A 321 27.74 62.11 5.64
CA SER A 321 28.34 62.71 4.45
C SER A 321 27.33 63.07 3.37
N TYR A 322 26.21 62.36 3.27
CA TYR A 322 25.31 62.42 2.12
C TYR A 322 23.83 62.65 2.50
N HIS A 323 23.54 63.00 3.76
CA HIS A 323 22.20 63.47 4.12
C HIS A 323 21.97 64.89 3.59
N PRO A 324 20.73 65.26 3.19
CA PRO A 324 20.41 66.59 2.68
C PRO A 324 20.85 67.74 3.60
N ASP A 325 20.69 67.57 4.92
CA ASP A 325 21.13 68.55 5.93
C ASP A 325 22.65 68.77 5.97
N ASN A 326 23.44 67.85 5.39
CA ASN A 326 24.89 67.90 5.30
C ASN A 326 25.39 68.12 3.86
N GLY A 327 24.51 68.54 2.95
CA GLY A 327 24.87 68.87 1.56
C GLY A 327 24.70 67.73 0.55
N GLY A 328 24.05 66.62 0.94
CA GLY A 328 23.70 65.53 0.03
C GLY A 328 22.49 65.82 -0.86
N THR A 329 22.37 65.10 -1.96
CA THR A 329 21.27 65.22 -2.93
C THR A 329 20.10 64.29 -2.60
N ASP A 330 18.90 64.61 -3.10
CA ASP A 330 17.70 63.77 -2.90
C ASP A 330 17.86 62.35 -3.45
N VAL A 331 18.67 62.18 -4.51
CA VAL A 331 19.01 60.87 -5.08
C VAL A 331 19.87 60.07 -4.11
N GLU A 332 20.86 60.70 -3.48
CA GLU A 332 21.71 60.05 -2.47
C GLU A 332 20.90 59.67 -1.23
N MET A 333 19.95 60.51 -0.81
CA MET A 333 19.04 60.19 0.29
C MET A 333 18.13 58.99 -0.02
N THR A 334 17.68 58.88 -1.28
CA THR A 334 16.90 57.72 -1.73
C THR A 334 17.73 56.44 -1.66
N ILE A 335 18.99 56.49 -2.08
CA ILE A 335 19.93 55.35 -2.00
C ILE A 335 20.22 54.98 -0.54
N LEU A 336 20.40 55.97 0.34
CA LEU A 336 20.60 55.72 1.78
C LEU A 336 19.40 54.97 2.39
N ASN A 337 18.17 55.34 2.04
CA ASN A 337 16.98 54.66 2.54
C ASN A 337 16.90 53.21 2.06
N GLN A 338 17.25 52.94 0.79
CA GLN A 338 17.30 51.58 0.26
C GLN A 338 18.37 50.72 0.96
N LEU A 339 19.56 51.28 1.21
CA LEU A 339 20.63 50.57 1.92
C LEU A 339 20.26 50.28 3.38
N LYS A 340 19.54 51.20 4.04
CA LYS A 340 19.04 51.00 5.40
C LYS A 340 18.11 49.79 5.49
N GLU A 341 17.21 49.67 4.51
CA GLU A 341 16.24 48.59 4.42
C GLU A 341 16.93 47.27 4.06
N GLN A 342 17.80 47.26 3.04
CA GLN A 342 18.54 46.07 2.60
C GLN A 342 19.48 45.51 3.66
N TRP A 343 20.15 46.37 4.42
CA TRP A 343 21.08 45.95 5.48
C TRP A 343 20.38 45.78 6.84
N ASN A 344 19.10 46.15 6.94
CA ASN A 344 18.29 46.09 8.16
C ASN A 344 18.96 46.81 9.35
N VAL A 345 19.48 48.04 9.12
CA VAL A 345 20.33 48.82 10.06
C VAL A 345 19.72 50.10 10.60
#